data_AF-A0A7S4SY12-F1
#
_entry.id   AF-A0A7S4SY12-F1
#
_cell.length_a   1.000
_cell.length_b   1.000
_cell.length_c   1.000
_cell.angle_alpha   90.00
_cell.angle_beta   90.00
_cell.angle_gamma   90.00
#
_symmetry.space_group_name_H-M   'P 1'
#
loop_
_entity.id
_entity.type
_entity.pdbx_description
1 polymer ?
#
loop_
_entity_poly.entity_id
_entity_poly.type
_entity_poly.pdbx_seq_one_letter_code
_entity_poly.pdbx_strand_id
1 'polypeptide(L)'
;QVHEDASAEWARGAMAPSRGEVLTEGAPHGPSELALAATHSTNPTVEKSRLAAELARVEEDSRLRLSEASVKRAKLEEEVAYLHGLVLKLLGGEDVELAPQPRSSPTNGKEDHAWLEAETERLLVSTASLCKAARREVSWTATGDEQAAADTPTAAARAKVSEASQAVRAKAYAAAERQAAIEAARAEASAAAEERASREVATAQAAVAAEWQAAVEAARADATAAAEEAVQLREEHSRLQEAHKLLQVQSRDAAQDALQLREEHSRLREAHELLQTQSRDAAQDCKVVLQLREEHSHLREAHELLQTRSRDAAQEALQLRDEHSRLRDEHSRLREAHELLQTQ
;
A
#
# COMPACT_ATOMS: atom_id res chain seq x y z
N GLN A 1 -66.78 -24.17 -5.06
CA GLN A 1 -67.46 -23.44 -6.15
C GLN A 1 -67.35 -21.96 -5.78
N VAL A 2 -66.31 -21.22 -6.18
CA VAL A 2 -65.74 -21.05 -7.53
C VAL A 2 -64.20 -20.98 -7.46
N HIS A 3 -63.56 -21.84 -8.25
CA HIS A 3 -62.26 -21.83 -8.93
C HIS A 3 -61.13 -20.89 -8.44
N GLU A 4 -59.94 -21.39 -8.04
CA GLU A 4 -58.91 -22.06 -8.86
C GLU A 4 -58.62 -21.33 -10.17
N ASP A 5 -57.62 -20.43 -10.20
CA ASP A 5 -56.79 -20.12 -11.38
C ASP A 5 -55.78 -18.98 -11.07
N ALA A 6 -54.58 -19.34 -10.62
CA ALA A 6 -53.41 -18.43 -10.61
C ALA A 6 -52.08 -19.19 -10.49
N SER A 7 -51.89 -20.28 -11.25
CA SER A 7 -50.64 -21.07 -11.22
C SER A 7 -50.14 -21.53 -12.60
N ALA A 8 -50.35 -20.72 -13.64
CA ALA A 8 -49.85 -21.05 -14.97
C ALA A 8 -49.29 -19.83 -15.73
N GLU A 9 -48.12 -19.34 -15.33
CA GLU A 9 -47.40 -18.33 -16.13
C GLU A 9 -45.86 -18.42 -16.08
N TRP A 10 -45.30 -19.64 -15.95
CA TRP A 10 -43.84 -19.87 -15.91
C TRP A 10 -43.32 -20.95 -16.87
N ALA A 11 -43.98 -21.16 -18.02
CA ALA A 11 -43.47 -22.10 -19.02
C ALA A 11 -43.81 -21.70 -20.45
N ARG A 12 -43.09 -20.72 -21.01
CA ARG A 12 -42.90 -20.55 -22.46
C ARG A 12 -41.75 -19.57 -22.72
N GLY A 13 -40.55 -20.11 -22.94
CA GLY A 13 -39.36 -19.31 -23.25
C GLY A 13 -38.14 -20.17 -23.53
N ALA A 14 -38.29 -21.18 -24.39
CA ALA A 14 -37.17 -21.97 -24.91
C ALA A 14 -37.14 -21.87 -26.44
N MET A 15 -35.92 -21.87 -26.97
CA MET A 15 -35.52 -22.16 -28.36
C MET A 15 -35.42 -20.99 -29.34
N ALA A 16 -34.23 -20.40 -29.41
CA ALA A 16 -33.61 -20.04 -30.69
C ALA A 16 -32.07 -20.03 -30.55
N PRO A 17 -31.35 -21.07 -31.00
CA PRO A 17 -29.93 -20.96 -31.28
C PRO A 17 -29.73 -20.56 -32.74
N SER A 18 -29.20 -19.35 -32.96
CA SER A 18 -28.75 -18.89 -34.28
C SER A 18 -27.51 -19.68 -34.71
N ARG A 19 -27.70 -20.53 -35.72
CA ARG A 19 -26.67 -21.07 -36.63
C ARG A 19 -26.01 -19.94 -37.41
N GLY A 20 -24.69 -20.00 -37.56
CA GLY A 20 -23.93 -19.24 -38.56
C GLY A 20 -22.44 -19.55 -38.52
N GLU A 21 -22.01 -20.43 -39.44
CA GLU A 21 -20.69 -20.46 -40.12
C GLU A 21 -19.44 -20.71 -39.25
N VAL A 22 -18.83 -21.89 -39.23
CA VAL A 22 -18.09 -22.58 -40.31
C VAL A 22 -17.03 -21.70 -40.98
N LEU A 23 -15.83 -21.65 -40.39
CA LEU A 23 -14.58 -21.72 -41.16
C LEU A 23 -13.61 -22.68 -40.46
N THR A 24 -13.36 -23.76 -41.18
CA THR A 24 -12.35 -24.79 -40.97
C THR A 24 -11.02 -24.35 -41.56
N GLU A 25 -9.94 -24.45 -40.77
CA GLU A 25 -8.54 -24.71 -41.17
C GLU A 25 -7.78 -24.78 -39.83
N GLY A 26 -7.16 -25.87 -39.38
CA GLY A 26 -6.41 -26.88 -40.11
C GLY A 26 -4.97 -26.84 -39.61
N ALA A 27 -4.66 -27.43 -38.45
CA ALA A 27 -3.28 -27.80 -38.07
C ALA A 27 -3.25 -28.83 -36.93
N PRO A 28 -2.25 -29.73 -36.90
CA PRO A 28 -2.41 -31.09 -36.42
C PRO A 28 -1.97 -31.33 -34.98
N HIS A 29 -2.47 -32.45 -34.47
CA HIS A 29 -2.12 -33.13 -33.23
C HIS A 29 -0.64 -33.07 -32.81
N GLY A 30 -0.40 -32.53 -31.62
CA GLY A 30 0.65 -32.99 -30.71
C GLY A 30 0.00 -33.65 -29.49
N PRO A 31 0.31 -34.91 -29.14
CA PRO A 31 -0.26 -35.56 -27.98
C PRO A 31 0.49 -35.15 -26.70
N SER A 32 -0.26 -35.02 -25.61
CA SER A 32 0.17 -35.33 -24.24
C SER A 32 1.34 -34.54 -23.64
N GLU A 33 1.06 -33.52 -22.80
CA GLU A 33 1.88 -33.24 -21.60
C GLU A 33 1.36 -32.19 -20.59
N LEU A 34 0.05 -31.93 -20.46
CA LEU A 34 -0.46 -30.94 -19.48
C LEU A 34 -1.64 -31.42 -18.63
N ALA A 35 -1.51 -32.62 -18.04
CA ALA A 35 -2.50 -33.16 -17.10
C ALA A 35 -1.89 -33.58 -15.75
N LEU A 36 -0.95 -32.79 -15.21
CA LEU A 36 -0.29 -33.09 -13.93
C LEU A 36 0.10 -31.81 -13.16
N ALA A 37 -0.86 -30.93 -12.85
CA ALA A 37 -0.64 -29.85 -11.87
C ALA A 37 -1.95 -29.26 -11.31
N ALA A 38 -2.87 -30.08 -10.81
CA ALA A 38 -4.09 -29.57 -10.16
C ALA A 38 -4.53 -30.43 -8.96
N THR A 39 -3.58 -30.78 -8.10
CA THR A 39 -3.86 -31.29 -6.75
C THR A 39 -3.21 -30.37 -5.72
N HIS A 40 -3.53 -29.07 -5.77
CA HIS A 40 -3.33 -28.19 -4.62
C HIS A 40 -4.50 -28.41 -3.68
N SER A 41 -4.40 -29.50 -2.91
CA SER A 41 -5.13 -29.69 -1.67
C SER A 41 -4.64 -28.62 -0.70
N THR A 42 -5.27 -27.45 -0.75
CA THR A 42 -5.02 -26.34 0.16
C THR A 42 -5.61 -26.70 1.50
N ASN A 43 -4.83 -27.43 2.29
CA ASN A 43 -5.13 -27.65 3.69
C ASN A 43 -5.16 -26.26 4.37
N PRO A 44 -6.32 -25.80 4.89
CA PRO A 44 -6.49 -24.42 5.37
C PRO A 44 -5.52 -24.04 6.50
N THR A 45 -4.98 -25.02 7.22
CA THR A 45 -3.91 -24.84 8.21
C THR A 45 -2.57 -24.45 7.57
N VAL A 46 -2.25 -24.96 6.38
CA VAL A 46 -1.01 -24.62 5.65
C VAL A 46 -1.10 -23.20 5.09
N GLU A 47 -2.24 -22.84 4.49
CA GLU A 47 -2.54 -21.47 4.03
C GLU A 47 -2.47 -20.46 5.19
N LYS A 48 -3.09 -20.78 6.34
CA LYS A 48 -3.04 -19.92 7.53
C LYS A 48 -1.62 -19.74 8.06
N SER A 49 -0.81 -20.79 8.05
CA SER A 49 0.60 -20.74 8.50
C SER A 49 1.45 -19.91 7.54
N ARG A 50 1.20 -20.03 6.23
CA ARG A 50 1.87 -19.23 5.20
C ARG A 50 1.53 -17.74 5.34
N LEU A 51 0.25 -17.41 5.46
CA LEU A 51 -0.19 -16.02 5.66
C LEU A 51 0.35 -15.42 6.96
N ALA A 52 0.42 -16.20 8.05
CA ALA A 52 1.04 -15.75 9.30
C ALA A 52 2.54 -15.47 9.15
N ALA A 53 3.26 -16.29 8.38
CA ALA A 53 4.69 -16.07 8.09
C ALA A 53 4.92 -14.84 7.18
N GLU A 54 4.03 -14.61 6.20
CA GLU A 54 4.08 -13.42 5.35
C GLU A 54 3.79 -12.14 6.16
N LEU A 55 2.80 -12.18 7.07
CA LEU A 55 2.50 -11.06 7.97
C LEU A 55 3.71 -10.73 8.87
N ALA A 56 4.35 -11.74 9.46
CA ALA A 56 5.52 -11.54 10.31
C ALA A 56 6.70 -10.88 9.55
N ARG A 57 6.92 -11.25 8.28
CA ARG A 57 7.94 -10.61 7.43
C ARG A 57 7.62 -9.15 7.15
N VAL A 58 6.35 -8.84 6.85
CA VAL A 58 5.92 -7.45 6.61
C VAL A 58 6.09 -6.60 7.88
N GLU A 59 5.77 -7.15 9.06
CA GLU A 59 5.99 -6.46 10.33
C GLU A 59 7.48 -6.18 10.63
N GLU A 60 8.36 -7.14 10.31
CA GLU A 60 9.81 -6.99 10.49
C GLU A 60 10.40 -5.96 9.53
N ASP A 61 10.03 -5.99 8.25
CA ASP A 61 10.41 -4.95 7.26
C ASP A 61 9.91 -3.56 7.68
N SER A 62 8.71 -3.48 8.24
CA SER A 62 8.14 -2.22 8.73
C SER A 62 8.94 -1.67 9.92
N ARG A 63 9.36 -2.54 10.84
CA ARG A 63 10.24 -2.18 11.97
C ARG A 63 11.60 -1.69 11.50
N LEU A 64 12.20 -2.36 10.51
CA LEU A 64 13.48 -1.93 9.94
C LEU A 64 13.37 -0.56 9.29
N ARG A 65 12.34 -0.30 8.48
CA ARG A 65 12.10 1.01 7.86
C ARG A 65 11.88 2.12 8.89
N LEU A 66 11.15 1.85 9.97
CA LEU A 66 10.97 2.82 11.07
C LEU A 66 12.29 3.09 11.81
N SER A 67 13.15 2.09 11.99
CA SER A 67 14.47 2.26 12.60
C SER A 67 15.43 3.06 11.71
N GLU A 68 15.40 2.86 10.39
CA GLU A 68 16.19 3.67 9.46
C GLU A 68 15.70 5.12 9.43
N ALA A 69 14.38 5.33 9.47
CA ALA A 69 13.79 6.67 9.53
C ALA A 69 14.16 7.40 10.82
N SER A 70 14.19 6.72 11.98
CA SER A 70 14.58 7.34 13.24
C SER A 70 16.05 7.74 13.26
N VAL A 71 16.95 6.92 12.68
CA VAL A 71 18.37 7.26 12.53
C VAL A 71 18.56 8.47 11.60
N LYS A 72 17.86 8.52 10.46
CA LYS A 72 17.90 9.68 9.55
C LYS A 72 17.42 10.95 10.24
N ARG A 73 16.34 10.86 11.03
CA ARG A 73 15.82 11.99 11.81
C ARG A 73 16.82 12.48 12.85
N ALA A 74 17.46 11.58 13.62
CA ALA A 74 18.46 11.96 14.61
C ALA A 74 19.65 12.69 13.97
N LYS A 75 20.08 12.25 12.78
CA LYS A 75 21.16 12.92 12.03
C LYS A 75 20.76 14.32 11.56
N LEU A 76 19.53 14.50 11.09
CA LEU A 76 19.01 15.82 10.72
C LEU A 76 18.87 16.74 11.93
N GLU A 77 18.44 16.22 13.09
CA GLU A 77 18.36 16.99 14.34
C GLU A 77 19.76 17.47 14.79
N GLU A 78 20.80 16.65 14.61
CA GLU A 78 22.20 17.04 14.87
C GLU A 78 22.69 18.13 13.91
N GLU A 79 22.40 18.01 12.60
CA GLU A 79 22.76 19.02 11.60
C GLU A 79 22.02 20.35 11.86
N VAL A 80 20.74 20.31 12.23
CA VAL A 80 19.96 21.51 12.59
C VAL A 80 20.54 22.16 13.86
N ALA A 81 20.89 21.38 14.88
CA ALA A 81 21.52 21.91 16.10
C ALA A 81 22.87 22.56 15.80
N TYR A 82 23.68 21.96 14.92
CA TYR A 82 24.95 22.53 14.46
C TYR A 82 24.76 23.87 13.75
N LEU A 83 23.84 23.92 12.77
CA LEU A 83 23.53 25.15 12.04
C LEU A 83 22.97 26.24 12.96
N HIS A 84 22.10 25.88 13.91
CA HIS A 84 21.58 26.80 14.91
C HIS A 84 22.70 27.39 15.78
N GLY A 85 23.65 26.56 16.23
CA GLY A 85 24.83 27.02 16.97
C GLY A 85 25.71 27.97 16.16
N LEU A 86 25.83 27.74 14.85
CA LEU A 86 26.57 28.61 13.93
C LEU A 86 25.88 29.97 13.76
N VAL A 87 24.56 29.98 13.62
CA VAL A 87 23.74 31.20 13.54
C VAL A 87 23.81 32.02 14.83
N LEU A 88 23.72 31.37 16.00
CA LEU A 88 23.86 32.06 17.29
C LEU A 88 25.25 32.68 17.46
N LYS A 89 26.31 32.00 17.01
CA LYS A 89 27.69 32.55 17.01
C LYS A 89 27.83 33.76 16.08
N LEU A 90 27.21 33.73 14.90
CA LEU A 90 27.23 34.86 13.96
C LEU A 90 26.42 36.07 14.47
N LEU A 91 25.33 35.84 15.20
CA LEU A 91 24.48 36.90 15.77
C LEU A 91 25.00 37.44 17.11
N GLY A 92 25.80 36.67 17.85
CA GLY A 92 26.25 36.98 19.22
C GLY A 92 27.45 37.92 19.32
N GLY A 93 28.16 38.23 18.24
CA GLY A 93 29.24 39.22 18.24
C GLY A 93 30.45 38.90 19.14
N GLU A 94 30.62 37.64 19.55
CA GLU A 94 31.84 37.20 20.24
C GLU A 94 32.88 36.76 19.19
N ASP A 95 34.08 37.34 19.27
CA ASP A 95 35.22 36.97 18.43
C ASP A 95 35.54 35.48 18.60
N VAL A 96 35.25 34.70 17.56
CA VAL A 96 35.44 33.24 17.57
C VAL A 96 36.91 32.91 17.30
N GLU A 97 37.63 32.44 18.32
CA GLU A 97 38.82 31.59 18.13
C GLU A 97 38.37 30.24 17.53
N LEU A 98 38.53 30.12 16.22
CA LEU A 98 38.23 28.91 15.44
C LEU A 98 39.25 27.80 15.76
N ALA A 99 38.76 26.68 16.32
CA ALA A 99 39.48 25.41 16.29
C ALA A 99 39.64 24.91 14.83
N PRO A 100 40.72 24.15 14.51
CA PRO A 100 41.27 24.11 13.17
C PRO A 100 40.43 23.31 12.17
N GLN A 101 40.02 23.97 11.10
CA GLN A 101 39.57 23.36 9.85
C GLN A 101 40.75 22.82 9.02
N PRO A 102 40.54 21.79 8.17
CA PRO A 102 41.55 21.25 7.26
C PRO A 102 42.03 22.31 6.26
N ARG A 103 43.35 22.36 6.13
CA ARG A 103 44.12 23.35 5.36
C ARG A 103 43.69 23.40 3.89
N SER A 104 43.15 24.54 3.46
CA SER A 104 43.16 24.97 2.07
C SER A 104 44.16 26.12 1.89
N SER A 105 44.85 26.09 0.75
CA SER A 105 46.06 26.85 0.44
C SER A 105 45.83 28.36 0.29
N PRO A 106 46.80 29.21 0.67
CA PRO A 106 46.72 30.65 0.45
C PRO A 106 47.27 31.01 -0.93
N THR A 107 46.45 31.65 -1.78
CA THR A 107 46.91 32.31 -3.00
C THR A 107 47.00 33.82 -2.80
N ASN A 108 48.21 34.33 -3.01
CA ASN A 108 48.55 35.57 -3.72
C ASN A 108 47.81 36.86 -3.31
N GLY A 109 48.28 37.46 -2.22
CA GLY A 109 48.09 38.90 -1.94
C GLY A 109 49.35 39.59 -1.39
N LYS A 110 50.50 38.88 -1.34
CA LYS A 110 51.76 39.40 -0.78
C LYS A 110 52.69 40.03 -1.81
N GLU A 111 52.43 39.86 -3.10
CA GLU A 111 53.35 40.33 -4.16
C GLU A 111 53.21 41.84 -4.42
N ASP A 112 52.00 42.41 -4.27
CA ASP A 112 51.77 43.83 -4.56
C ASP A 112 52.36 44.79 -3.49
N HIS A 113 52.42 44.36 -2.22
CA HIS A 113 53.06 45.14 -1.16
C HIS A 113 54.60 45.11 -1.25
N ALA A 114 55.18 43.98 -1.66
CA ALA A 114 56.63 43.84 -1.80
C ALA A 114 57.20 44.72 -2.93
N TRP A 115 56.42 44.94 -4.00
CA TRP A 115 56.83 45.82 -5.09
C TRP A 115 56.82 47.30 -4.69
N LEU A 116 55.80 47.75 -3.94
CA LEU A 116 55.72 49.12 -3.44
C LEU A 116 56.85 49.45 -2.44
N GLU A 117 57.19 48.54 -1.53
CA GLU A 117 58.33 48.73 -0.61
C GLU A 117 59.66 48.81 -1.38
N ALA A 118 59.90 47.91 -2.34
CA ALA A 118 61.13 47.90 -3.13
C ALA A 118 61.31 49.19 -3.96
N GLU A 119 60.23 49.75 -4.51
CA GLU A 119 60.30 50.98 -5.31
C GLU A 119 60.51 52.22 -4.41
N THR A 120 59.94 52.25 -3.20
CA THR A 120 60.22 53.33 -2.23
C THR A 120 61.67 53.32 -1.74
N GLU A 121 62.26 52.16 -1.50
CA GLU A 121 63.68 52.04 -1.17
C GLU A 121 64.57 52.52 -2.32
N ARG A 122 64.21 52.21 -3.56
CA ARG A 122 64.94 52.63 -4.76
C ARG A 122 64.95 54.15 -4.91
N LEU A 123 63.81 54.81 -4.66
CA LEU A 123 63.68 56.27 -4.69
C LEU A 123 64.45 56.94 -3.54
N LEU A 124 64.47 56.35 -2.35
CA LEU A 124 65.25 56.84 -1.20
C LEU A 124 66.77 56.74 -1.46
N VAL A 125 67.24 55.66 -2.08
CA VAL A 125 68.65 55.50 -2.47
C VAL A 125 69.03 56.50 -3.58
N SER A 126 68.16 56.70 -4.57
CA SER A 126 68.37 57.66 -5.66
C SER A 126 68.45 59.10 -5.14
N THR A 127 67.53 59.51 -4.27
CA THR A 127 67.54 60.85 -3.65
C THR A 127 68.74 61.05 -2.72
N ALA A 128 69.13 60.04 -1.94
CA ALA A 128 70.35 60.09 -1.13
C ALA A 128 71.62 60.22 -1.98
N SER A 129 71.65 59.61 -3.18
CA SER A 129 72.78 59.71 -4.11
C SER A 129 72.89 61.11 -4.73
N LEU A 130 71.76 61.73 -5.09
CA LEU A 130 71.68 63.12 -5.56
C LEU A 130 72.11 64.10 -4.46
N CYS A 131 71.68 63.90 -3.22
CA CYS A 131 72.12 64.70 -2.08
C CYS A 131 73.63 64.56 -1.81
N LYS A 132 74.21 63.37 -2.01
CA LYS A 132 75.67 63.15 -1.93
C LYS A 132 76.42 63.81 -3.08
N ALA A 133 75.88 63.79 -4.30
CA ALA A 133 76.47 64.48 -5.45
C ALA A 133 76.47 66.01 -5.24
N ALA A 134 75.35 66.57 -4.78
CA ALA A 134 75.25 67.99 -4.43
C ALA A 134 76.21 68.40 -3.30
N ARG A 135 76.39 67.55 -2.27
CA ARG A 135 77.39 67.81 -1.21
C ARG A 135 78.83 67.74 -1.72
N ARG A 136 79.12 66.90 -2.72
CA ARG A 136 80.46 66.82 -3.34
C ARG A 136 80.77 68.06 -4.18
N GLU A 137 79.79 68.59 -4.91
CA GLU A 137 79.94 69.86 -5.64
C GLU A 137 80.16 71.05 -4.70
N VAL A 138 79.48 71.10 -3.55
CA VAL A 138 79.72 72.15 -2.53
C VAL A 138 81.08 71.98 -1.82
N SER A 139 81.60 70.75 -1.70
CA SER A 139 82.93 70.52 -1.13
C SER A 139 84.10 70.83 -2.06
N TRP A 140 83.86 70.95 -3.39
CA TRP A 140 84.88 71.35 -4.36
C TRP A 140 85.12 72.86 -4.42
N THR A 141 84.27 73.66 -3.78
CA THR A 141 84.47 75.13 -3.67
C THR A 141 85.05 75.57 -2.33
N ALA A 142 85.44 74.64 -1.45
CA ALA A 142 85.85 74.95 -0.07
C ALA A 142 87.34 74.74 0.23
N THR A 143 88.15 74.31 -0.73
CA THR A 143 89.62 74.22 -0.56
C THR A 143 90.32 74.74 -1.81
N GLY A 144 90.62 76.04 -1.83
CA GLY A 144 91.37 76.70 -2.89
C GLY A 144 91.28 78.22 -2.80
N ASP A 145 92.20 78.79 -2.02
CA ASP A 145 92.79 80.13 -2.13
C ASP A 145 91.93 81.39 -1.89
N GLU A 146 92.23 82.01 -0.75
CA GLU A 146 92.60 83.42 -0.56
C GLU A 146 92.11 84.48 -1.58
N GLN A 147 91.43 85.49 -1.01
CA GLN A 147 91.46 86.91 -1.38
C GLN A 147 91.06 87.31 -2.81
N ALA A 148 89.82 87.82 -2.95
CA ALA A 148 89.53 89.22 -3.34
C ALA A 148 88.08 89.39 -3.82
N ALA A 149 87.58 90.62 -3.69
CA ALA A 149 86.40 91.20 -4.33
C ALA A 149 85.01 90.74 -3.82
N ALA A 150 84.45 91.58 -2.95
CA ALA A 150 83.02 91.67 -2.69
C ALA A 150 82.28 92.19 -3.95
N ASP A 151 82.08 91.31 -4.93
CA ASP A 151 81.18 91.58 -6.06
C ASP A 151 79.75 91.24 -5.65
N THR A 152 79.02 92.28 -5.25
CA THR A 152 77.57 92.23 -5.09
C THR A 152 76.94 91.68 -6.38
N PRO A 153 76.13 90.60 -6.32
CA PRO A 153 75.49 90.06 -7.50
C PRO A 153 74.58 91.12 -8.12
N THR A 154 74.87 91.48 -9.37
CA THR A 154 74.16 92.46 -10.18
C THR A 154 72.66 92.21 -10.11
N ALA A 155 71.85 93.26 -9.96
CA ALA A 155 70.39 93.17 -9.80
C ALA A 155 69.69 92.24 -10.82
N ALA A 156 70.26 92.09 -12.02
CA ALA A 156 69.80 91.17 -13.07
C ALA A 156 69.85 89.68 -12.69
N ALA A 157 70.84 89.22 -11.91
CA ALA A 157 70.94 87.84 -11.44
C ALA A 157 69.87 87.55 -10.37
N ARG A 158 69.59 88.52 -9.48
CA ARG A 158 68.52 88.41 -8.47
C ARG A 158 67.13 88.34 -9.12
N ALA A 159 66.92 89.09 -10.21
CA ALA A 159 65.67 89.04 -10.98
C ALA A 159 65.44 87.67 -11.64
N LYS A 160 66.45 87.08 -12.29
CA LYS A 160 66.34 85.74 -12.91
C LYS A 160 66.10 84.62 -11.88
N VAL A 161 66.73 84.70 -10.71
CA VAL A 161 66.49 83.74 -9.62
C VAL A 161 65.09 83.91 -9.03
N SER A 162 64.59 85.14 -8.92
CA SER A 162 63.21 85.41 -8.49
C SER A 162 62.18 84.87 -9.48
N GLU A 163 62.39 85.09 -10.79
CA GLU A 163 61.54 84.57 -11.86
C GLU A 163 61.55 83.04 -11.93
N ALA A 164 62.73 82.41 -11.83
CA ALA A 164 62.85 80.95 -11.74
C ALA A 164 62.17 80.39 -10.48
N SER A 165 62.28 81.08 -9.34
CA SER A 165 61.59 80.69 -8.10
C SER A 165 60.07 80.81 -8.23
N GLN A 166 59.57 81.85 -8.89
CA GLN A 166 58.14 82.01 -9.17
C GLN A 166 57.64 80.94 -10.15
N ALA A 167 58.40 80.60 -11.18
CA ALA A 167 58.06 79.53 -12.12
C ALA A 167 58.04 78.15 -11.44
N VAL A 168 58.98 77.88 -10.51
CA VAL A 168 58.98 76.65 -9.71
C VAL A 168 57.77 76.60 -8.77
N ARG A 169 57.43 77.72 -8.09
CA ARG A 169 56.22 77.79 -7.26
C ARG A 169 54.95 77.59 -8.08
N ALA A 170 54.83 78.23 -9.24
CA ALA A 170 53.70 78.05 -10.15
C ALA A 170 53.55 76.60 -10.62
N LYS A 171 54.67 75.93 -10.96
CA LYS A 171 54.67 74.50 -11.29
C LYS A 171 54.30 73.63 -10.09
N ALA A 172 54.76 73.97 -8.88
CA ALA A 172 54.42 73.24 -7.66
C ALA A 172 52.93 73.39 -7.31
N TYR A 173 52.36 74.59 -7.46
CA TYR A 173 50.92 74.81 -7.30
C TYR A 173 50.11 74.05 -8.35
N ALA A 174 50.50 74.11 -9.64
CA ALA A 174 49.83 73.35 -10.68
C ALA A 174 49.94 71.83 -10.47
N ALA A 175 51.06 71.33 -9.93
CA ALA A 175 51.21 69.93 -9.55
C ALA A 175 50.33 69.55 -8.35
N ALA A 176 50.22 70.43 -7.34
CA ALA A 176 49.34 70.24 -6.20
C ALA A 176 47.86 70.25 -6.60
N GLU A 177 47.45 71.16 -7.49
CA GLU A 177 46.09 71.19 -8.05
C GLU A 177 45.78 69.92 -8.85
N ARG A 178 46.74 69.43 -9.65
CA ARG A 178 46.58 68.14 -10.36
C ARG A 178 46.47 66.97 -9.40
N GLN A 179 47.29 66.95 -8.34
CA GLN A 179 47.24 65.90 -7.33
C GLN A 179 45.90 65.92 -6.58
N ALA A 180 45.42 67.10 -6.18
CA ALA A 180 44.11 67.27 -5.56
C ALA A 180 42.98 66.82 -6.49
N ALA A 181 43.06 67.13 -7.79
CA ALA A 181 42.08 66.66 -8.78
C ALA A 181 42.10 65.13 -8.96
N ILE A 182 43.28 64.50 -8.94
CA ILE A 182 43.41 63.03 -8.98
C ILE A 182 42.82 62.40 -7.71
N GLU A 183 43.09 62.97 -6.54
CA GLU A 183 42.56 62.48 -5.27
C GLU A 183 41.04 62.64 -5.19
N ALA A 184 40.50 63.76 -5.64
CA ALA A 184 39.05 63.96 -5.77
C ALA A 184 38.42 62.95 -6.73
N ALA A 185 39.01 62.73 -7.91
CA ALA A 185 38.52 61.74 -8.87
C ALA A 185 38.61 60.30 -8.32
N ARG A 186 39.64 59.99 -7.52
CA ARG A 186 39.75 58.69 -6.83
C ARG A 186 38.66 58.52 -5.77
N ALA A 187 38.36 59.57 -4.99
CA ALA A 187 37.30 59.54 -3.98
C ALA A 187 35.90 59.41 -4.62
N GLU A 188 35.65 60.09 -5.73
CA GLU A 188 34.41 59.93 -6.50
C GLU A 188 34.31 58.52 -7.10
N ALA A 189 35.41 57.97 -7.63
CA ALA A 189 35.45 56.61 -8.15
C ALA A 189 35.24 55.56 -7.06
N SER A 190 35.81 55.74 -5.86
CA SER A 190 35.60 54.82 -4.74
C SER A 190 34.16 54.90 -4.23
N ALA A 191 33.58 56.09 -4.09
CA ALA A 191 32.18 56.24 -3.70
C ALA A 191 31.22 55.61 -4.72
N ALA A 192 31.48 55.79 -6.01
CA ALA A 192 30.71 55.15 -7.08
C ALA A 192 30.87 53.62 -7.07
N ALA A 193 32.06 53.11 -6.72
CA ALA A 193 32.31 51.68 -6.58
C ALA A 193 31.55 51.08 -5.38
N GLU A 194 31.56 51.76 -4.23
CA GLU A 194 30.79 51.37 -3.05
C GLU A 194 29.28 51.38 -3.30
N GLU A 195 28.78 52.39 -4.02
CA GLU A 195 27.37 52.45 -4.39
C GLU A 195 26.99 51.29 -5.34
N ARG A 196 27.84 50.98 -6.32
CA ARG A 196 27.62 49.81 -7.21
C ARG A 196 27.64 48.51 -6.43
N ALA A 197 28.62 48.32 -5.55
CA ALA A 197 28.70 47.13 -4.69
C ALA A 197 27.45 47.01 -3.80
N SER A 198 26.98 48.11 -3.23
CA SER A 198 25.76 48.15 -2.41
C SER A 198 24.51 47.78 -3.21
N ARG A 199 24.40 48.28 -4.45
CA ARG A 199 23.30 47.92 -5.37
C ARG A 199 23.36 46.45 -5.77
N GLU A 200 24.55 45.92 -6.08
CA GLU A 200 24.74 44.50 -6.41
C GLU A 200 24.33 43.60 -5.23
N VAL A 201 24.78 43.92 -4.02
CA VAL A 201 24.36 43.20 -2.80
C VAL A 201 22.85 43.28 -2.60
N ALA A 202 22.24 44.46 -2.76
CA ALA A 202 20.78 44.61 -2.65
C ALA A 202 20.03 43.78 -3.70
N THR A 203 20.52 43.73 -4.95
CA THR A 203 19.92 42.89 -5.99
C THR A 203 20.08 41.40 -5.71
N ALA A 204 21.23 40.98 -5.19
CA ALA A 204 21.46 39.58 -4.79
C ALA A 204 20.55 39.18 -3.62
N GLN A 205 20.40 40.05 -2.62
CA GLN A 205 19.48 39.82 -1.49
C GLN A 205 18.02 39.74 -1.96
N ALA A 206 17.60 40.60 -2.90
CA ALA A 206 16.26 40.55 -3.48
C ALA A 206 16.02 39.26 -4.28
N ALA A 207 17.02 38.79 -5.03
CA ALA A 207 16.94 37.51 -5.75
C ALA A 207 16.80 36.33 -4.79
N VAL A 208 17.62 36.26 -3.74
CA VAL A 208 17.53 35.22 -2.71
C VAL A 208 16.19 35.26 -1.99
N ALA A 209 15.68 36.45 -1.65
CA ALA A 209 14.36 36.60 -1.03
C ALA A 209 13.23 36.09 -1.95
N ALA A 210 13.32 36.34 -3.25
CA ALA A 210 12.35 35.84 -4.22
C ALA A 210 12.40 34.31 -4.35
N GLU A 211 13.60 33.71 -4.36
CA GLU A 211 13.77 32.25 -4.35
C GLU A 211 13.18 31.61 -3.09
N TRP A 212 13.43 32.20 -1.92
CA TRP A 212 12.85 31.72 -0.66
C TRP A 212 11.33 31.83 -0.64
N GLN A 213 10.76 32.93 -1.15
CA GLN A 213 9.31 33.09 -1.26
C GLN A 213 8.71 32.03 -2.19
N ALA A 214 9.34 31.79 -3.35
CA ALA A 214 8.90 30.74 -4.28
C ALA A 214 8.96 29.35 -3.63
N ALA A 215 10.02 29.04 -2.88
CA ALA A 215 10.16 27.78 -2.16
C ALA A 215 9.10 27.61 -1.05
N VAL A 216 8.76 28.68 -0.33
CA VAL A 216 7.71 28.66 0.70
C VAL A 216 6.33 28.43 0.09
N GLU A 217 6.01 29.08 -1.03
CA GLU A 217 4.72 28.87 -1.71
C GLU A 217 4.62 27.47 -2.32
N ALA A 218 5.72 26.94 -2.88
CA ALA A 218 5.77 25.54 -3.32
C ALA A 218 5.54 24.57 -2.16
N ALA A 219 6.22 24.77 -1.03
CA ALA A 219 6.05 23.92 0.17
C ALA A 219 4.62 24.02 0.75
N ARG A 220 3.98 25.19 0.66
CA ARG A 220 2.56 25.35 1.04
C ARG A 220 1.63 24.57 0.12
N ALA A 221 1.86 24.63 -1.19
CA ALA A 221 1.08 23.86 -2.17
C ALA A 221 1.20 22.35 -1.92
N ASP A 222 2.43 21.85 -1.68
CA ASP A 222 2.67 20.45 -1.34
C ASP A 222 1.98 20.05 -0.03
N ALA A 223 2.03 20.92 0.99
CA ALA A 223 1.35 20.67 2.26
C ALA A 223 -0.18 20.62 2.10
N THR A 224 -0.76 21.47 1.25
CA THR A 224 -2.20 21.42 0.95
C THR A 224 -2.59 20.16 0.18
N ALA A 225 -1.79 19.75 -0.81
CA ALA A 225 -2.04 18.51 -1.55
C ALA A 225 -1.96 17.28 -0.62
N ALA A 226 -0.96 17.22 0.25
CA ALA A 226 -0.82 16.14 1.24
C ALA A 226 -1.98 16.13 2.25
N ALA A 227 -2.51 17.29 2.63
CA ALA A 227 -3.68 17.38 3.51
C ALA A 227 -4.95 16.85 2.83
N GLU A 228 -5.16 17.16 1.55
CA GLU A 228 -6.28 16.65 0.76
C GLU A 228 -6.21 15.12 0.59
N GLU A 229 -5.03 14.58 0.27
CA GLU A 229 -4.79 13.14 0.19
C GLU A 229 -5.07 12.45 1.54
N ALA A 230 -4.62 13.05 2.65
CA ALA A 230 -4.89 12.52 3.98
C ALA A 230 -6.39 12.51 4.34
N VAL A 231 -7.17 13.47 3.85
CA VAL A 231 -8.64 13.46 4.00
C VAL A 231 -9.24 12.34 3.17
N GLN A 232 -8.84 12.18 1.91
CA GLN A 232 -9.33 11.10 1.03
C GLN A 232 -9.04 9.72 1.64
N LEU A 233 -7.82 9.48 2.11
CA LEU A 233 -7.44 8.22 2.75
C LEU A 233 -8.24 7.93 4.02
N ARG A 234 -8.59 8.96 4.81
CA ARG A 234 -9.46 8.80 5.98
C ARG A 234 -10.88 8.41 5.58
N GLU A 235 -11.43 9.02 4.54
CA GLU A 235 -12.76 8.67 4.03
C GLU A 235 -12.80 7.23 3.48
N GLU A 236 -11.79 6.83 2.71
CA GLU A 236 -11.64 5.45 2.23
C GLU A 236 -11.52 4.46 3.38
N HIS A 237 -10.73 4.80 4.40
CA HIS A 237 -10.61 3.98 5.60
C HIS A 237 -11.96 3.82 6.32
N SER A 238 -12.74 4.89 6.47
CA SER A 238 -14.09 4.83 7.03
C SER A 238 -15.02 3.95 6.20
N ARG A 239 -15.02 4.07 4.87
CA ARG A 239 -15.81 3.20 3.98
C ARG A 239 -15.42 1.73 4.11
N LEU A 240 -14.12 1.43 4.20
CA LEU A 240 -13.63 0.07 4.42
C LEU A 240 -14.08 -0.51 5.77
N GLN A 241 -14.07 0.30 6.83
CA GLN A 241 -14.59 -0.14 8.14
C GLN A 241 -16.08 -0.46 8.10
N GLU A 242 -16.89 0.35 7.39
CA GLU A 242 -18.32 0.09 7.22
C GLU A 242 -18.58 -1.19 6.41
N ALA A 243 -17.85 -1.36 5.30
CA ALA A 243 -17.93 -2.59 4.50
C ALA A 243 -17.53 -3.83 5.32
N HIS A 244 -16.50 -3.73 6.15
CA HIS A 244 -16.09 -4.81 7.04
C HIS A 244 -17.18 -5.18 8.06
N LYS A 245 -17.82 -4.18 8.68
CA LYS A 245 -18.95 -4.41 9.61
C LYS A 245 -20.13 -5.09 8.90
N LEU A 246 -20.46 -4.67 7.68
CA LEU A 246 -21.52 -5.30 6.88
C LEU A 246 -21.19 -6.77 6.58
N LEU A 247 -19.96 -7.06 6.16
CA LEU A 247 -19.51 -8.44 5.91
C LEU A 247 -19.55 -9.31 7.18
N GLN A 248 -19.24 -8.75 8.35
CA GLN A 248 -19.36 -9.49 9.61
C GLN A 248 -20.82 -9.87 9.91
N VAL A 249 -21.77 -8.96 9.67
CA VAL A 249 -23.21 -9.24 9.84
C VAL A 249 -23.66 -10.32 8.86
N GLN A 250 -23.34 -10.17 7.58
CA GLN A 250 -23.69 -11.17 6.55
C GLN A 250 -23.11 -12.54 6.83
N SER A 251 -21.85 -12.60 7.32
CA SER A 251 -21.21 -13.86 7.71
C SER A 251 -21.91 -14.53 8.89
N ARG A 252 -22.35 -13.73 9.88
CA ARG A 252 -23.13 -14.24 11.01
C ARG A 252 -24.50 -14.77 10.57
N ASP A 253 -25.20 -14.04 9.71
CA ASP A 253 -26.51 -14.44 9.21
C ASP A 253 -26.40 -15.74 8.39
N ALA A 254 -25.44 -15.82 7.48
CA ALA A 254 -25.16 -17.04 6.72
C ALA A 254 -24.81 -18.24 7.62
N ALA A 255 -24.11 -18.01 8.72
CA ALA A 255 -23.84 -19.06 9.70
C ALA A 255 -25.11 -19.52 10.44
N GLN A 256 -26.05 -18.61 10.72
CA GLN A 256 -27.34 -18.96 11.32
C GLN A 256 -28.22 -19.75 10.33
N ASP A 257 -28.30 -19.31 9.07
CA ASP A 257 -29.03 -20.02 8.02
C ASP A 257 -28.48 -21.44 7.83
N ALA A 258 -27.15 -21.60 7.85
CA ALA A 258 -26.51 -22.91 7.74
C ALA A 258 -26.85 -23.84 8.94
N LEU A 259 -27.04 -23.29 10.14
CA LEU A 259 -27.49 -24.06 11.30
C LEU A 259 -28.95 -24.48 11.15
N GLN A 260 -29.83 -23.56 10.74
CA GLN A 260 -31.25 -23.86 10.50
C GLN A 260 -31.41 -24.96 9.44
N LEU A 261 -30.69 -24.84 8.32
CA LEU A 261 -30.74 -25.84 7.26
C LEU A 261 -30.25 -27.22 7.73
N ARG A 262 -29.25 -27.27 8.61
CA ARG A 262 -28.79 -28.53 9.23
C ARG A 262 -29.86 -29.15 10.12
N GLU A 263 -30.57 -28.35 10.91
CA GLU A 263 -31.67 -28.82 11.75
C GLU A 263 -32.83 -29.36 10.90
N GLU A 264 -33.24 -28.63 9.86
CA GLU A 264 -34.27 -29.08 8.91
C GLU A 264 -33.88 -30.38 8.22
N HIS A 265 -32.62 -30.49 7.78
CA HIS A 265 -32.11 -31.72 7.20
C HIS A 265 -32.12 -32.89 8.18
N SER A 266 -31.85 -32.66 9.47
CA SER A 266 -31.97 -33.69 10.51
C SER A 266 -33.41 -34.17 10.66
N ARG A 267 -34.37 -33.24 10.77
CA ARG A 267 -35.80 -33.57 10.85
C ARG A 267 -36.29 -34.34 9.62
N LEU A 268 -35.81 -33.97 8.44
CA LEU A 268 -36.15 -34.67 7.20
C LEU A 268 -35.62 -36.12 7.19
N ARG A 269 -34.40 -36.35 7.70
CA ARG A 269 -33.87 -37.72 7.86
C ARG A 269 -34.71 -38.54 8.83
N GLU A 270 -35.05 -37.99 9.99
CA GLU A 270 -35.88 -38.66 10.97
C GLU A 270 -37.27 -39.03 10.40
N ALA A 271 -37.89 -38.10 9.68
CA ALA A 271 -39.16 -38.36 8.99
C ALA A 271 -39.02 -39.44 7.91
N HIS A 272 -37.91 -39.45 7.17
CA HIS A 272 -37.64 -40.47 6.16
C HIS A 272 -37.45 -41.86 6.79
N GLU A 273 -36.70 -41.96 7.89
CA GLU A 273 -36.51 -43.20 8.64
C GLU A 273 -37.85 -43.73 9.18
N LEU A 274 -38.70 -42.85 9.72
CA LEU A 274 -40.05 -43.21 10.17
C LEU A 274 -40.93 -43.73 9.02
N LEU A 275 -40.87 -43.10 7.84
CA LEU A 275 -41.62 -43.57 6.68
C LEU A 275 -41.10 -44.93 6.20
N GLN A 276 -39.80 -45.17 6.25
CA GLN A 276 -39.24 -46.48 5.90
C GLN A 276 -39.71 -47.58 6.86
N THR A 277 -39.76 -47.32 8.17
CA THR A 277 -40.27 -48.30 9.15
C THR A 277 -41.75 -48.57 8.93
N GLN A 278 -42.57 -47.54 8.78
CA GLN A 278 -44.00 -47.69 8.47
C GLN A 278 -44.25 -48.46 7.17
N SER A 279 -43.46 -48.20 6.12
CA SER A 279 -43.55 -48.94 4.85
C SER A 279 -43.21 -50.42 5.03
N ARG A 280 -42.24 -50.75 5.90
CA ARG A 280 -41.86 -52.13 6.19
C ARG A 280 -42.96 -52.85 6.98
N ASP A 281 -43.56 -52.19 7.96
CA ASP A 281 -44.65 -52.74 8.77
C ASP A 281 -45.88 -53.00 7.90
N ALA A 282 -46.27 -52.04 7.06
CA ALA A 282 -47.38 -52.21 6.11
C ALA A 282 -47.16 -53.38 5.14
N ALA A 283 -45.91 -53.58 4.68
CA ALA A 283 -45.56 -54.72 3.84
C ALA A 283 -45.67 -56.06 4.61
N GLN A 284 -45.41 -56.07 5.91
CA GLN A 284 -45.58 -57.25 6.76
C GLN A 284 -47.06 -57.55 7.03
N ASP A 285 -47.87 -56.53 7.31
CA ASP A 285 -49.32 -56.68 7.47
C ASP A 285 -49.97 -57.25 6.19
N CYS A 286 -49.53 -56.77 5.02
CA CYS A 286 -49.98 -57.32 3.74
C CYS A 286 -49.69 -58.82 3.61
N LYS A 287 -48.54 -59.31 4.09
CA LYS A 287 -48.22 -60.75 4.09
C LYS A 287 -49.16 -61.54 5.00
N VAL A 288 -49.45 -61.02 6.19
CA VAL A 288 -50.38 -61.66 7.14
C VAL A 288 -51.79 -61.75 6.52
N VAL A 289 -52.27 -60.69 5.87
CA VAL A 289 -53.57 -60.70 5.20
C VAL A 289 -53.64 -61.74 4.08
N LEU A 290 -52.57 -61.91 3.31
CA LEU A 290 -52.51 -62.95 2.28
C LEU A 290 -52.55 -64.35 2.89
N GLN A 291 -51.80 -64.61 3.97
CA GLN A 291 -51.83 -65.89 4.69
C GLN A 291 -53.22 -66.20 5.25
N LEU A 292 -53.87 -65.23 5.89
CA LEU A 292 -55.24 -65.40 6.40
C LEU A 292 -56.26 -65.69 5.29
N ARG A 293 -56.07 -65.12 4.08
CA ARG A 293 -56.92 -65.44 2.92
C ARG A 293 -56.73 -66.89 2.47
N GLU A 294 -55.50 -67.38 2.44
CA GLU A 294 -55.20 -68.78 2.10
C GLU A 294 -55.81 -69.75 3.14
N GLU A 295 -55.61 -69.48 4.43
CA GLU A 295 -56.22 -70.26 5.51
C GLU A 295 -57.75 -70.27 5.44
N HIS A 296 -58.37 -69.13 5.17
CA HIS A 296 -59.82 -69.03 5.00
C HIS A 296 -60.30 -69.82 3.77
N SER A 297 -59.52 -69.89 2.69
CA SER A 297 -59.82 -70.74 1.54
C SER A 297 -59.82 -72.22 1.94
N HIS A 298 -58.78 -72.68 2.65
CA HIS A 298 -58.70 -74.06 3.14
C HIS A 298 -59.83 -74.40 4.11
N LEU A 299 -60.21 -73.47 5.00
CA LEU A 299 -61.32 -73.68 5.92
C LEU A 299 -62.65 -73.82 5.18
N ARG A 300 -62.86 -73.05 4.10
CA ARG A 300 -64.04 -73.16 3.24
C ARG A 300 -64.10 -74.52 2.55
N GLU A 301 -62.98 -74.98 1.96
CA GLU A 301 -62.87 -76.30 1.34
C GLU A 301 -63.16 -77.43 2.34
N ALA A 302 -62.60 -77.34 3.56
CA ALA A 302 -62.85 -78.31 4.62
C ALA A 302 -64.33 -78.32 5.06
N HIS A 303 -64.97 -77.15 5.11
CA HIS A 303 -66.39 -77.04 5.43
C HIS A 303 -67.27 -77.68 4.35
N GLU A 304 -66.98 -77.46 3.07
CA GLU A 304 -67.69 -78.08 1.95
C GLU A 304 -67.55 -79.62 1.96
N LEU A 305 -66.35 -80.12 2.27
CA LEU A 305 -66.10 -81.55 2.43
C LEU A 305 -66.91 -82.14 3.60
N LEU A 306 -66.94 -81.46 4.75
CA LEU A 306 -67.74 -81.88 5.91
C LEU A 306 -69.24 -81.89 5.61
N GLN A 307 -69.74 -80.87 4.90
CA GLN A 307 -71.14 -80.84 4.47
C GLN A 307 -71.47 -82.04 3.57
N THR A 308 -70.57 -82.37 2.63
CA THR A 308 -70.74 -83.52 1.73
C THR A 308 -70.79 -84.82 2.53
N ARG A 309 -69.81 -85.06 3.42
CA ARG A 309 -69.80 -86.23 4.30
C ARG A 309 -71.03 -86.32 5.20
N SER A 310 -71.50 -85.18 5.71
CA SER A 310 -72.72 -85.14 6.53
C SER A 310 -73.96 -85.54 5.72
N ARG A 311 -74.03 -85.17 4.43
CA ARG A 311 -75.12 -85.60 3.54
C ARG A 311 -75.04 -87.09 3.24
N ASP A 312 -73.84 -87.59 2.95
CA ASP A 312 -73.60 -89.01 2.69
C ASP A 312 -73.99 -89.87 3.90
N ALA A 313 -73.52 -89.50 5.10
CA ALA A 313 -73.88 -90.19 6.33
C ALA A 313 -75.38 -90.15 6.63
N ALA A 314 -76.07 -89.04 6.33
CA ALA A 314 -77.51 -88.95 6.46
C ALA A 314 -78.23 -89.88 5.47
N GLN A 315 -77.71 -90.02 4.25
CA GLN A 315 -78.24 -90.93 3.24
C GLN A 315 -78.02 -92.40 3.63
N GLU A 316 -76.84 -92.76 4.13
CA GLU A 316 -76.56 -94.10 4.68
C GLU A 316 -77.50 -94.42 5.86
N ALA A 317 -77.73 -93.46 6.76
CA ALA A 317 -78.65 -93.64 7.87
C ALA A 317 -80.10 -93.88 7.40
N LEU A 318 -80.53 -93.24 6.32
CA LEU A 318 -81.83 -93.51 5.68
C LEU A 318 -81.87 -94.92 5.08
N GLN A 319 -80.83 -95.34 4.37
CA GLN A 319 -80.72 -96.70 3.81
C GLN A 319 -80.78 -97.77 4.90
N LEU A 320 -79.99 -97.63 5.96
CA LEU A 320 -79.99 -98.54 7.10
C LEU A 320 -81.36 -98.59 7.80
N ARG A 321 -82.06 -97.46 7.89
CA ARG A 321 -83.43 -97.40 8.44
C ARG A 321 -84.42 -98.18 7.58
N ASP A 322 -84.31 -98.08 6.26
CA ASP A 322 -85.15 -98.81 5.32
C ASP A 322 -84.85 -100.32 5.38
N GLU A 323 -83.57 -100.72 5.42
CA GLU A 323 -83.15 -102.11 5.59
C GLU A 323 -83.65 -102.70 6.92
N HIS A 324 -83.48 -101.97 8.02
CA HIS A 324 -84.00 -102.37 9.32
C HIS A 324 -85.53 -102.53 9.30
N SER A 325 -86.25 -101.66 8.59
CA SER A 325 -87.70 -101.78 8.43
C SER A 325 -88.07 -103.05 7.64
N ARG A 326 -87.36 -103.34 6.54
CA ARG A 326 -87.54 -104.59 5.77
C ARG A 326 -87.27 -105.84 6.60
N LEU A 327 -86.14 -105.87 7.35
CA LEU A 327 -85.80 -106.99 8.24
C LEU A 327 -86.86 -107.19 9.33
N ARG A 328 -87.40 -106.11 9.89
CA ARG A 328 -88.51 -106.17 10.85
C ARG A 328 -89.77 -106.80 10.22
N ASP A 329 -90.10 -106.42 8.99
CA ASP A 329 -91.25 -106.97 8.28
C ASP A 329 -91.04 -108.46 7.97
N GLU A 330 -89.85 -108.85 7.49
CA GLU A 330 -89.49 -110.26 7.26
C GLU A 330 -89.54 -111.08 8.55
N HIS A 331 -88.99 -110.57 9.65
CA HIS A 331 -89.08 -111.21 10.95
C HIS A 331 -90.54 -111.38 11.41
N SER A 332 -91.39 -110.41 11.13
CA SER A 332 -92.82 -110.50 11.47
C SER A 332 -93.50 -111.60 10.64
N ARG A 333 -93.23 -111.67 9.34
CA ARG A 333 -93.71 -112.76 8.46
C ARG A 333 -93.21 -114.14 8.89
N LEU A 334 -91.95 -114.26 9.28
CA LEU A 334 -91.37 -115.52 9.77
C LEU A 334 -92.03 -115.96 11.09
N ARG A 335 -92.33 -115.03 12.01
CA ARG A 335 -93.10 -115.35 13.22
C ARG A 335 -94.49 -115.87 12.88
N GLU A 336 -95.23 -115.16 12.01
CA GLU A 336 -96.56 -115.57 11.57
C GLU A 336 -96.54 -116.96 10.92
N ALA A 337 -95.55 -117.23 10.05
CA ALA A 337 -95.36 -118.54 9.43
C ALA A 337 -95.03 -119.64 10.46
N HIS A 338 -94.22 -119.33 11.47
CA HIS A 338 -93.89 -120.25 12.56
C HIS A 338 -95.12 -120.57 13.42
N GLU A 339 -95.92 -119.56 13.77
CA GLU A 339 -97.18 -119.73 14.49
C GLU A 339 -98.16 -120.63 13.70
N LEU A 340 -98.29 -120.42 12.38
CA LEU A 340 -99.11 -121.29 11.52
C LEU A 340 -98.65 -122.75 11.54
N LEU A 341 -97.34 -123.01 11.44
CA LEU A 341 -96.77 -124.36 11.49
C LEU A 341 -96.99 -125.04 12.85
N GLN A 342 -97.01 -124.29 13.96
CA GLN A 342 -97.31 -124.86 15.28
C GLN A 342 -98.79 -125.25 15.44
N THR A 343 -99.68 -124.70 14.62
CA THR A 343 -101.13 -124.97 14.68
C THR A 343 -101.63 -126.07 13.73
N GLN A 344 -100.75 -126.67 12.91
CA GLN A 344 -101.05 -127.81 12.02
C GLN A 344 -100.69 -129.15 12.67
#